data_AF-A0A0D6EG22-F1
#
_entry.id   AF-A0A0D6EG22-F1
#
_cell.length_a   1.000
_cell.length_b   1.000
_cell.length_c   1.000
_cell.angle_alpha   90.00
_cell.angle_beta   90.00
_cell.angle_gamma   90.00
#
_symmetry.space_group_name_H-M   'P 1'
#
loop_
_entity.id
_entity.type
_entity.pdbx_description
1 polymer ?
#
loop_
_entity_poly.entity_id
_entity_poly.type
_entity_poly.pdbx_seq_one_letter_code
_entity_poly.pdbx_strand_id
1 'polypeptide(L)'
;MLSPLLASLLLLDRSSASPAAQLPLWSTGVSPRTRTFSPTDYTAVDGFFIQSAPTFNDSDAYDPLSDSFGIIDKSPTRWNRFQDKVDRLNADSHEHAAYKVFFLARHGQGWHNVAETKYGSKAWDEYWSMQYGDDEITWGPDPVLTPLGIAQAQAVNKAWKEQLRDGVPLPQRLYSSPLSRAASTLNITWKDILIDQGEVTPLFVEHMREVMGVHTCALFGTATPLSSDQRSTKTHLEKVFPDFTFDVPFSEHDQLWSPDWQESPQQQALRVQQLLNRIFALDSSQYMSITAHGGFINAFFRVVGHPKVKVSPGGIVPIVVKAVEWVS
;
A
#
# COMPACT_ATOMS: atom_id res chain seq x y z
N MET A 1 83.36 -9.73 17.84
CA MET A 1 82.53 -10.92 18.15
C MET A 1 81.09 -10.52 17.88
N LEU A 2 80.58 -10.59 16.65
CA LEU A 2 79.95 -11.75 15.97
C LEU A 2 78.78 -12.38 16.76
N SER A 3 77.55 -11.95 16.43
CA SER A 3 76.23 -12.65 16.24
C SER A 3 75.91 -14.00 16.94
N PRO A 4 74.62 -14.46 17.06
CA PRO A 4 73.46 -14.12 16.20
C PRO A 4 72.03 -14.03 16.84
N LEU A 5 71.14 -13.43 16.03
CA LEU A 5 69.75 -13.76 15.68
C LEU A 5 68.79 -14.44 16.69
N LEU A 6 67.60 -13.83 16.82
CA LEU A 6 66.34 -14.47 16.39
C LEU A 6 65.31 -13.38 16.05
N ALA A 7 65.18 -13.10 14.76
CA ALA A 7 64.07 -12.38 14.16
C ALA A 7 63.03 -13.43 13.75
N SER A 8 61.80 -13.33 14.27
CA SER A 8 60.69 -14.12 13.75
C SER A 8 60.09 -13.41 12.54
N LEU A 9 60.48 -13.91 11.35
CA LEU A 9 59.69 -13.82 10.13
C LEU A 9 58.34 -14.51 10.36
N LEU A 10 57.23 -13.81 10.12
CA LEU A 10 55.99 -14.45 9.68
C LEU A 10 55.80 -14.06 8.21
N LEU A 11 55.84 -15.11 7.39
CA LEU A 11 55.68 -15.09 5.94
C LEU A 11 54.29 -14.61 5.55
N LEU A 12 54.26 -13.89 4.43
CA LEU A 12 53.06 -13.62 3.65
C LEU A 12 52.32 -14.92 3.35
N ASP A 13 50.99 -14.90 3.49
CA ASP A 13 50.16 -15.56 2.50
C ASP A 13 49.24 -14.53 1.84
N ARG A 14 49.20 -14.63 0.51
CA ARG A 14 48.41 -13.80 -0.39
C ARG A 14 47.06 -14.48 -0.59
N SER A 15 46.07 -13.67 -1.00
CA SER A 15 44.71 -14.07 -1.38
C SER A 15 43.82 -14.36 -0.17
N SER A 16 42.70 -13.68 0.02
CA SER A 16 41.67 -13.42 -0.97
C SER A 16 41.01 -12.08 -0.67
N ALA A 17 41.04 -11.16 -1.63
CA ALA A 17 40.03 -10.13 -1.71
C ALA A 17 38.68 -10.86 -1.82
N SER A 18 37.78 -10.64 -0.85
CA SER A 18 36.41 -11.10 -0.97
C SER A 18 35.85 -10.56 -2.27
N PRO A 19 35.36 -11.41 -3.18
CA PRO A 19 34.80 -10.93 -4.43
C PRO A 19 33.59 -10.08 -4.08
N ALA A 20 33.56 -8.86 -4.60
CA ALA A 20 32.32 -8.16 -4.84
C ALA A 20 31.35 -9.18 -5.41
N ALA A 21 30.27 -9.48 -4.67
CA ALA A 21 29.22 -10.35 -5.15
C ALA A 21 28.54 -9.62 -6.32
N GLN A 22 29.10 -9.81 -7.51
CA GLN A 22 28.45 -9.52 -8.77
C GLN A 22 27.27 -10.48 -8.84
N LEU A 23 26.10 -9.91 -8.60
CA LEU A 23 24.82 -10.54 -8.85
C LEU A 23 24.76 -10.99 -10.33
N PRO A 24 24.12 -12.13 -10.63
CA PRO A 24 24.02 -12.62 -11.99
C PRO A 24 23.23 -11.62 -12.84
N LEU A 25 23.80 -11.27 -14.00
CA LEU A 25 23.21 -10.40 -15.01
C LEU A 25 21.94 -11.04 -15.61
N TRP A 26 20.78 -10.60 -15.13
CA TRP A 26 19.53 -10.63 -15.90
C TRP A 26 19.05 -9.20 -16.11
N SER A 27 18.98 -8.82 -17.40
CA SER A 27 18.41 -7.60 -17.97
C SER A 27 18.80 -6.27 -17.31
N THR A 28 19.73 -5.56 -17.95
CA THR A 28 19.87 -4.10 -17.84
C THR A 28 18.57 -3.41 -18.30
N GLY A 29 17.60 -3.31 -17.43
CA GLY A 29 16.53 -2.31 -17.49
C GLY A 29 16.68 -1.44 -16.25
N VAL A 30 17.11 -0.19 -16.42
CA VAL A 30 17.02 0.78 -15.32
C VAL A 30 15.54 0.84 -14.94
N SER A 31 15.21 0.33 -13.75
CA SER A 31 13.86 0.45 -13.19
C SER A 31 13.43 1.91 -13.32
N PRO A 32 12.28 2.20 -13.95
CA PRO A 32 11.93 3.58 -14.26
C PRO A 32 11.85 4.39 -12.97
N ARG A 33 12.51 5.55 -12.98
CA ARG A 33 12.57 6.48 -11.86
C ARG A 33 11.90 7.78 -12.25
N THR A 34 11.17 8.33 -11.30
CA THR A 34 10.54 9.64 -11.38
C THR A 34 11.36 10.67 -10.63
N ARG A 35 11.18 11.95 -10.98
CA ARG A 35 11.74 13.06 -10.22
C ARG A 35 11.11 13.11 -8.83
N THR A 36 11.87 13.62 -7.87
CA THR A 36 11.44 13.80 -6.48
C THR A 36 11.47 15.27 -6.10
N PHE A 37 10.39 15.77 -5.52
CA PHE A 37 10.21 17.16 -5.13
C PHE A 37 9.07 17.28 -4.10
N SER A 38 8.88 18.45 -3.51
CA SER A 38 7.75 18.70 -2.60
C SER A 38 6.55 19.21 -3.41
N PRO A 39 5.55 18.36 -3.69
CA PRO A 39 4.41 18.76 -4.48
C PRO A 39 3.49 19.69 -3.71
N THR A 40 2.74 20.49 -4.46
CA THR A 40 1.72 21.40 -3.97
C THR A 40 0.32 21.03 -4.46
N ASP A 41 0.23 20.24 -5.52
CA ASP A 41 -1.04 19.80 -6.10
C ASP A 41 -0.94 18.39 -6.71
N TYR A 42 -2.08 17.71 -6.75
CA TYR A 42 -2.23 16.33 -7.23
C TYR A 42 -3.43 16.20 -8.14
N THR A 43 -3.29 15.40 -9.19
CA THR A 43 -4.41 15.09 -10.09
C THR A 43 -4.33 13.65 -10.57
N ALA A 44 -5.44 12.92 -10.47
CA ALA A 44 -5.61 11.64 -11.13
C ALA A 44 -5.68 11.86 -12.64
N VAL A 45 -4.86 11.11 -13.39
CA VAL A 45 -4.84 11.16 -14.85
C VAL A 45 -5.82 10.14 -15.40
N ASP A 46 -6.72 10.60 -16.26
CA ASP A 46 -7.72 9.78 -16.92
C ASP A 46 -7.17 9.02 -18.14
N GLY A 47 -8.03 8.26 -18.82
CA GLY A 47 -7.67 7.58 -20.08
C GLY A 47 -6.82 6.30 -19.94
N PHE A 48 -6.49 5.90 -18.71
CA PHE A 48 -5.77 4.65 -18.42
C PHE A 48 -6.67 3.52 -17.91
N PHE A 49 -7.49 3.83 -16.91
CA PHE A 49 -8.33 2.86 -16.21
C PHE A 49 -9.80 3.33 -16.23
N ILE A 50 -10.74 2.42 -16.42
CA ILE A 50 -12.16 2.77 -16.52
C ILE A 50 -12.68 3.38 -15.21
N GLN A 51 -12.12 2.98 -14.08
CA GLN A 51 -12.48 3.48 -12.74
C GLN A 51 -12.17 4.97 -12.56
N SER A 52 -11.22 5.52 -13.34
CA SER A 52 -10.86 6.93 -13.31
C SER A 52 -11.70 7.79 -14.26
N ALA A 53 -12.57 7.17 -15.09
CA ALA A 53 -13.42 7.91 -16.01
C ALA A 53 -14.56 8.61 -15.24
N PRO A 54 -14.90 9.87 -15.55
CA PRO A 54 -16.06 10.56 -14.94
C PRO A 54 -17.39 9.86 -15.18
N THR A 55 -17.47 9.02 -16.22
CA THR A 55 -18.66 8.24 -16.59
C THR A 55 -18.73 6.87 -15.91
N PHE A 56 -17.73 6.51 -15.08
CA PHE A 56 -17.75 5.22 -14.40
C PHE A 56 -18.93 5.15 -13.43
N ASN A 57 -19.80 4.15 -13.64
CA ASN A 57 -20.95 3.93 -12.79
C ASN A 57 -20.63 2.88 -11.73
N ASP A 58 -20.54 3.34 -10.48
CA ASP A 58 -20.23 2.52 -9.32
C ASP A 58 -21.48 1.87 -8.68
N SER A 59 -22.66 2.00 -9.31
CA SER A 59 -23.88 1.30 -8.87
C SER A 59 -23.88 -0.18 -9.20
N ASP A 60 -23.15 -0.58 -10.25
CA ASP A 60 -23.13 -1.95 -10.74
C ASP A 60 -21.95 -2.72 -10.13
N ALA A 61 -22.13 -4.03 -9.94
CA ALA A 61 -21.06 -4.88 -9.44
C ALA A 61 -19.94 -5.00 -10.49
N TYR A 62 -18.86 -4.24 -10.31
CA TYR A 62 -17.67 -4.30 -11.15
C TYR A 62 -16.54 -5.06 -10.43
N ASP A 63 -16.02 -6.11 -11.08
CA ASP A 63 -14.86 -6.86 -10.60
C ASP A 63 -13.61 -6.55 -11.46
N PRO A 64 -12.69 -5.70 -10.96
CA PRO A 64 -11.48 -5.34 -11.70
C PRO A 64 -10.55 -6.53 -11.93
N LEU A 65 -10.61 -7.58 -11.10
CA LEU A 65 -9.72 -8.75 -11.26
C LEU A 65 -10.02 -9.54 -12.53
N SER A 66 -11.29 -9.51 -12.97
CA SER A 66 -11.73 -10.16 -14.21
C SER A 66 -11.49 -9.33 -15.49
N ASP A 67 -11.12 -8.06 -15.34
CA ASP A 67 -11.02 -7.10 -16.46
C ASP A 67 -9.64 -6.43 -16.56
N SER A 68 -8.58 -7.19 -16.29
CA SER A 68 -7.18 -6.69 -16.35
C SER A 68 -6.98 -5.42 -15.51
N PHE A 69 -7.53 -5.41 -14.30
CA PHE A 69 -7.55 -4.28 -13.37
C PHE A 69 -8.26 -3.02 -13.89
N GLY A 70 -9.05 -3.14 -14.96
CA GLY A 70 -9.81 -2.06 -15.56
C GLY A 70 -9.03 -1.20 -16.54
N ILE A 71 -7.86 -1.65 -17.02
CA ILE A 71 -7.12 -0.93 -18.07
C ILE A 71 -8.00 -0.78 -19.33
N ILE A 72 -8.06 0.41 -19.90
CA ILE A 72 -8.94 0.72 -21.06
C ILE A 72 -8.43 0.05 -22.34
N ASP A 73 -7.12 -0.01 -22.56
CA ASP A 73 -6.54 -0.71 -23.71
C ASP A 73 -6.69 -2.23 -23.51
N LYS A 74 -7.47 -2.87 -24.38
CA LYS A 74 -7.69 -4.33 -24.36
C LYS A 74 -6.83 -5.09 -25.37
N SER A 75 -5.88 -4.43 -26.02
CA SER A 75 -4.95 -5.08 -26.95
C SER A 75 -3.99 -6.04 -26.22
N PRO A 76 -3.38 -7.01 -26.93
CA PRO A 76 -2.40 -7.93 -26.34
C PRO A 76 -1.16 -7.22 -25.73
N THR A 77 -0.86 -6.00 -26.15
CA THR A 77 0.30 -5.22 -25.66
C THR A 77 -0.11 -4.07 -24.73
N ARG A 78 -1.31 -4.15 -24.15
CA ARG A 78 -1.91 -3.14 -23.26
C ARG A 78 -0.96 -2.61 -22.19
N TRP A 79 -0.24 -3.50 -21.50
CA TRP A 79 0.65 -3.11 -20.41
C TRP A 79 1.95 -2.48 -20.88
N ASN A 80 2.47 -2.90 -22.04
CA ASN A 80 3.64 -2.23 -22.66
C ASN A 80 3.26 -0.81 -23.10
N ARG A 81 2.08 -0.66 -23.74
CA ARG A 81 1.56 0.67 -24.13
C ARG A 81 1.25 1.55 -22.94
N PHE A 82 0.78 0.96 -21.84
CA PHE A 82 0.57 1.65 -20.57
C PHE A 82 1.90 2.21 -20.04
N GLN A 83 2.93 1.37 -19.93
CA GLN A 83 4.26 1.78 -19.50
C GLN A 83 4.83 2.87 -20.41
N ASP A 84 4.83 2.69 -21.74
CA ASP A 84 5.30 3.68 -22.71
C ASP A 84 4.62 5.04 -22.55
N LYS A 85 3.30 5.05 -22.26
CA LYS A 85 2.55 6.29 -22.05
C LYS A 85 2.95 6.98 -20.75
N VAL A 86 3.08 6.26 -19.65
CA VAL A 86 3.52 6.85 -18.36
C VAL A 86 4.96 7.34 -18.44
N ASP A 87 5.84 6.59 -19.13
CA ASP A 87 7.24 6.97 -19.35
C ASP A 87 7.32 8.26 -20.18
N ARG A 88 6.51 8.38 -21.25
CA ARG A 88 6.41 9.62 -22.03
C ARG A 88 5.88 10.78 -21.21
N LEU A 89 4.84 10.57 -20.38
CA LEU A 89 4.33 11.62 -19.49
C LEU A 89 5.44 12.18 -18.58
N ASN A 90 6.31 11.31 -18.04
CA ASN A 90 7.46 11.75 -17.25
C ASN A 90 8.56 12.40 -18.11
N ALA A 91 8.91 11.84 -19.27
CA ALA A 91 9.95 12.37 -20.14
C ALA A 91 9.60 13.78 -20.69
N ASP A 92 8.33 13.99 -21.04
CA ASP A 92 7.82 15.25 -21.59
C ASP A 92 7.45 16.26 -20.50
N SER A 93 7.51 15.87 -19.22
CA SER A 93 7.19 16.75 -18.10
C SER A 93 8.32 17.73 -17.78
N HIS A 94 7.94 18.93 -17.34
CA HIS A 94 8.84 19.92 -16.76
C HIS A 94 9.42 19.41 -15.43
N GLU A 95 10.53 20.02 -14.98
CA GLU A 95 11.31 19.53 -13.81
C GLU A 95 10.51 19.43 -12.51
N HIS A 96 9.42 20.19 -12.40
CA HIS A 96 8.54 20.27 -11.24
C HIS A 96 7.24 19.44 -11.37
N ALA A 97 7.25 18.44 -12.24
CA ALA A 97 6.15 17.48 -12.40
C ALA A 97 6.67 16.05 -12.43
N ALA A 98 5.86 15.13 -11.89
CA ALA A 98 6.08 13.70 -11.95
C ALA A 98 4.77 12.93 -12.01
N TYR A 99 4.80 11.80 -12.70
CA TYR A 99 3.68 10.86 -12.82
C TYR A 99 4.05 9.53 -12.17
N LYS A 100 3.28 9.12 -11.17
CA LYS A 100 3.44 7.84 -10.47
C LYS A 100 2.18 7.01 -10.58
N VAL A 101 2.34 5.69 -10.55
CA VAL A 101 1.26 4.72 -10.63
C VAL A 101 1.10 4.06 -9.27
N PHE A 102 -0.12 4.14 -8.73
CA PHE A 102 -0.51 3.55 -7.47
C PHE A 102 -1.50 2.42 -7.70
N PHE A 103 -1.11 1.19 -7.34
CA PHE A 103 -1.99 0.04 -7.25
C PHE A 103 -2.61 0.01 -5.85
N LEU A 104 -3.76 0.68 -5.68
CA LEU A 104 -4.45 0.72 -4.39
C LEU A 104 -5.26 -0.56 -4.19
N ALA A 105 -5.01 -1.28 -3.11
CA ALA A 105 -5.71 -2.51 -2.76
C ALA A 105 -6.42 -2.34 -1.41
N ARG A 106 -7.70 -2.72 -1.35
CA ARG A 106 -8.41 -2.86 -0.07
C ARG A 106 -8.14 -4.25 0.49
N HIS A 107 -7.89 -4.33 1.80
CA HIS A 107 -7.74 -5.62 2.48
C HIS A 107 -8.89 -6.60 2.17
N GLY A 108 -8.63 -7.90 2.21
CA GLY A 108 -9.66 -8.94 2.15
C GLY A 108 -10.62 -8.86 3.35
N GLN A 109 -11.75 -9.56 3.30
CA GLN A 109 -12.74 -9.55 4.38
C GLN A 109 -12.09 -9.89 5.74
N GLY A 110 -12.22 -8.97 6.69
CA GLY A 110 -11.87 -9.20 8.10
C GLY A 110 -13.12 -9.51 8.93
N TRP A 111 -12.92 -10.00 10.16
CA TRP A 111 -14.04 -10.30 11.05
C TRP A 111 -14.91 -9.07 11.37
N HIS A 112 -14.36 -7.85 11.37
CA HIS A 112 -15.16 -6.62 11.50
C HIS A 112 -16.14 -6.43 10.34
N ASN A 113 -15.81 -6.84 9.11
CA ASN A 113 -16.75 -6.75 7.98
C ASN A 113 -17.92 -7.74 8.15
N VAL A 114 -17.63 -8.92 8.69
CA VAL A 114 -18.65 -9.92 9.01
C VAL A 114 -19.58 -9.39 10.10
N ALA A 115 -19.03 -8.79 11.14
CA ALA A 115 -19.79 -8.18 12.23
C ALA A 115 -20.66 -7.01 11.73
N GLU A 116 -20.10 -6.08 10.94
CA GLU A 116 -20.87 -4.99 10.33
C GLU A 116 -22.03 -5.53 9.49
N THR A 117 -21.78 -6.59 8.69
CA THR A 117 -22.84 -7.22 7.88
C THR A 117 -23.90 -7.92 8.74
N LYS A 118 -23.49 -8.59 9.83
CA LYS A 118 -24.38 -9.30 10.76
C LYS A 118 -25.34 -8.36 11.48
N TYR A 119 -24.84 -7.22 11.95
CA TYR A 119 -25.63 -6.29 12.76
C TYR A 119 -26.24 -5.13 11.95
N GLY A 120 -25.74 -4.90 10.74
CA GLY A 120 -26.08 -3.76 9.89
C GLY A 120 -25.34 -2.50 10.31
N SER A 121 -25.00 -1.65 9.32
CA SER A 121 -24.14 -0.48 9.53
C SER A 121 -24.65 0.47 10.62
N LYS A 122 -25.98 0.65 10.76
CA LYS A 122 -26.53 1.51 11.82
C LYS A 122 -26.17 1.00 13.23
N ALA A 123 -26.46 -0.27 13.54
CA ALA A 123 -26.16 -0.83 14.85
C ALA A 123 -24.65 -1.04 15.05
N TRP A 124 -23.91 -1.26 13.97
CA TRP A 124 -22.46 -1.28 13.97
C TRP A 124 -21.88 0.05 14.43
N ASP A 125 -22.26 1.14 13.78
CA ASP A 125 -21.78 2.48 14.10
C ASP A 125 -22.23 2.92 15.50
N GLU A 126 -23.44 2.54 15.93
CA GLU A 126 -24.02 2.94 17.23
C GLU A 126 -23.55 2.11 18.43
N TYR A 127 -23.15 0.84 18.25
CA TYR A 127 -22.85 -0.08 19.36
C TYR A 127 -21.71 -1.07 19.09
N TRP A 128 -21.80 -1.86 18.01
CA TRP A 128 -20.95 -3.04 17.86
C TRP A 128 -19.50 -2.72 17.48
N SER A 129 -19.26 -1.62 16.79
CA SER A 129 -17.91 -1.13 16.47
C SER A 129 -17.05 -0.86 17.72
N MET A 130 -17.69 -0.64 18.88
CA MET A 130 -17.01 -0.44 20.17
C MET A 130 -16.63 -1.74 20.88
N GLN A 131 -17.24 -2.86 20.52
CA GLN A 131 -16.99 -4.12 21.18
C GLN A 131 -15.79 -4.81 20.55
N TYR A 132 -15.11 -5.66 21.30
CA TYR A 132 -13.99 -6.47 20.78
C TYR A 132 -14.50 -7.73 20.04
N GLY A 133 -15.76 -8.05 20.23
CA GLY A 133 -16.42 -9.23 19.69
C GLY A 133 -17.78 -9.43 20.33
N ASP A 134 -18.42 -10.52 19.95
CA ASP A 134 -19.53 -11.13 20.66
C ASP A 134 -19.13 -12.55 21.13
N ASP A 135 -20.10 -13.38 21.49
CA ASP A 135 -19.86 -14.77 21.89
C ASP A 135 -19.42 -15.68 20.72
N GLU A 136 -19.48 -15.21 19.47
CA GLU A 136 -19.23 -16.02 18.27
C GLU A 136 -17.98 -15.58 17.49
N ILE A 137 -17.75 -14.28 17.38
CA ILE A 137 -16.71 -13.69 16.54
C ILE A 137 -15.98 -12.55 17.27
N THR A 138 -14.66 -12.51 17.10
CA THR A 138 -13.80 -11.44 17.62
C THR A 138 -13.39 -10.54 16.47
N TRP A 139 -13.68 -9.24 16.58
CA TRP A 139 -13.35 -8.24 15.56
C TRP A 139 -12.49 -7.08 16.07
N GLY A 140 -12.02 -7.14 17.32
CA GLY A 140 -11.06 -6.20 17.87
C GLY A 140 -10.18 -6.81 18.99
N PRO A 141 -9.04 -6.17 19.31
CA PRO A 141 -8.41 -5.13 18.50
C PRO A 141 -7.79 -5.76 17.24
N ASP A 142 -7.55 -4.94 16.22
CA ASP A 142 -6.82 -5.33 15.00
C ASP A 142 -7.25 -6.69 14.37
N PRO A 143 -8.50 -6.80 13.87
CA PRO A 143 -9.05 -8.05 13.38
C PRO A 143 -8.24 -8.64 12.23
N VAL A 144 -8.03 -9.95 12.30
CA VAL A 144 -7.44 -10.74 11.22
C VAL A 144 -8.42 -10.98 10.07
N LEU A 145 -7.90 -11.46 8.95
CA LEU A 145 -8.71 -11.90 7.81
C LEU A 145 -9.56 -13.13 8.18
N THR A 146 -10.74 -13.21 7.60
CA THR A 146 -11.54 -14.44 7.59
C THR A 146 -10.98 -15.44 6.56
N PRO A 147 -11.42 -16.71 6.56
CA PRO A 147 -11.10 -17.63 5.47
C PRO A 147 -11.49 -17.07 4.08
N LEU A 148 -12.60 -16.35 3.99
CA LEU A 148 -13.00 -15.66 2.77
C LEU A 148 -12.04 -14.52 2.41
N GLY A 149 -11.60 -13.73 3.39
CA GLY A 149 -10.60 -12.67 3.17
C GLY A 149 -9.25 -13.19 2.68
N ILE A 150 -8.82 -14.36 3.17
CA ILE A 150 -7.63 -15.05 2.67
C ILE A 150 -7.84 -15.48 1.21
N ALA A 151 -8.98 -16.10 0.88
CA ALA A 151 -9.30 -16.50 -0.49
C ALA A 151 -9.37 -15.30 -1.45
N GLN A 152 -9.90 -14.16 -0.99
CA GLN A 152 -9.90 -12.90 -1.76
C GLN A 152 -8.46 -12.42 -2.03
N ALA A 153 -7.58 -12.40 -1.04
CA ALA A 153 -6.17 -12.03 -1.24
C ALA A 153 -5.43 -12.98 -2.20
N GLN A 154 -5.75 -14.28 -2.17
CA GLN A 154 -5.25 -15.28 -3.12
C GLN A 154 -5.79 -15.06 -4.54
N ALA A 155 -7.05 -14.63 -4.69
CA ALA A 155 -7.61 -14.26 -5.98
C ALA A 155 -6.89 -13.05 -6.59
N VAL A 156 -6.53 -12.05 -5.77
CA VAL A 156 -5.70 -10.91 -6.21
C VAL A 156 -4.31 -11.39 -6.66
N ASN A 157 -3.64 -12.26 -5.90
CA ASN A 157 -2.36 -12.87 -6.31
C ASN A 157 -2.48 -13.58 -7.67
N LYS A 158 -3.53 -14.37 -7.86
CA LYS A 158 -3.80 -15.08 -9.12
C LYS A 158 -3.98 -14.10 -10.28
N ALA A 159 -4.78 -13.06 -10.10
CA ALA A 159 -5.00 -12.03 -11.11
C ALA A 159 -3.68 -11.33 -11.49
N TRP A 160 -2.82 -11.01 -10.52
CA TRP A 160 -1.47 -10.48 -10.79
C TRP A 160 -0.64 -11.43 -11.64
N LYS A 161 -0.60 -12.73 -11.31
CA LYS A 161 0.12 -13.74 -12.11
C LYS A 161 -0.39 -13.87 -13.54
N GLU A 162 -1.69 -13.68 -13.75
CA GLU A 162 -2.27 -13.62 -15.09
C GLU A 162 -1.78 -12.37 -15.83
N GLN A 163 -1.89 -11.19 -15.22
CA GLN A 163 -1.45 -9.94 -15.84
C GLN A 163 0.08 -9.85 -16.03
N LEU A 164 0.87 -10.59 -15.23
CA LEU A 164 2.32 -10.72 -15.43
C LEU A 164 2.68 -11.39 -16.74
N ARG A 165 1.86 -12.33 -17.22
CA ARG A 165 2.06 -12.96 -18.55
C ARG A 165 1.82 -11.96 -19.68
N ASP A 166 1.02 -10.94 -19.42
CA ASP A 166 0.72 -9.85 -20.36
C ASP A 166 1.64 -8.63 -20.20
N GLY A 167 2.65 -8.72 -19.31
CA GLY A 167 3.66 -7.67 -19.13
C GLY A 167 3.26 -6.50 -18.23
N VAL A 168 2.35 -6.70 -17.26
CA VAL A 168 2.03 -5.67 -16.25
C VAL A 168 3.29 -5.20 -15.53
N PRO A 169 3.48 -3.87 -15.32
CA PRO A 169 4.59 -3.40 -14.51
C PRO A 169 4.41 -3.80 -13.04
N LEU A 170 5.45 -4.39 -12.46
CA LEU A 170 5.48 -4.72 -11.03
C LEU A 170 5.75 -3.47 -10.18
N PRO A 171 5.14 -3.37 -8.99
CA PRO A 171 5.46 -2.29 -8.07
C PRO A 171 6.91 -2.42 -7.56
N GLN A 172 7.63 -1.32 -7.57
CA GLN A 172 8.98 -1.20 -7.02
C GLN A 172 8.95 -0.99 -5.50
N ARG A 173 7.77 -0.65 -4.95
CA ARG A 173 7.53 -0.43 -3.52
C ARG A 173 6.20 -1.02 -3.11
N LEU A 174 6.22 -1.68 -1.96
CA LEU A 174 5.05 -2.28 -1.32
C LEU A 174 4.81 -1.57 0.00
N TYR A 175 3.73 -0.82 0.09
CA TYR A 175 3.33 -0.13 1.31
C TYR A 175 2.09 -0.77 1.92
N SER A 176 2.10 -0.92 3.25
CA SER A 176 0.99 -1.50 4.00
C SER A 176 0.53 -0.59 5.11
N SER A 177 -0.78 -0.54 5.33
CA SER A 177 -1.31 -0.17 6.63
C SER A 177 -0.81 -1.13 7.71
N PRO A 178 -0.50 -0.64 8.91
CA PRO A 178 -0.04 -1.51 9.99
C PRO A 178 -1.15 -2.32 10.67
N LEU A 179 -2.40 -2.25 10.20
CA LEU A 179 -3.47 -3.13 10.67
C LEU A 179 -3.34 -4.51 10.00
N SER A 180 -3.39 -5.57 10.80
CA SER A 180 -3.03 -6.94 10.45
C SER A 180 -3.76 -7.49 9.23
N ARG A 181 -5.02 -7.11 9.02
CA ARG A 181 -5.80 -7.47 7.81
C ARG A 181 -5.19 -6.96 6.51
N ALA A 182 -4.68 -5.73 6.49
CA ALA A 182 -4.04 -5.13 5.32
C ALA A 182 -2.66 -5.74 5.08
N ALA A 183 -1.89 -5.91 6.16
CA ALA A 183 -0.60 -6.59 6.16
C ALA A 183 -0.68 -8.01 5.59
N SER A 184 -1.65 -8.80 6.09
CA SER A 184 -1.90 -10.18 5.64
C SER A 184 -2.31 -10.22 4.17
N THR A 185 -3.17 -9.28 3.74
CA THR A 185 -3.58 -9.19 2.33
C THR A 185 -2.38 -8.92 1.43
N LEU A 186 -1.56 -7.92 1.78
CA LEU A 186 -0.34 -7.58 1.03
C LEU A 186 0.60 -8.77 0.96
N ASN A 187 0.86 -9.41 2.10
CA ASN A 187 1.75 -10.56 2.19
C ASN A 187 1.25 -11.68 1.27
N ILE A 188 -0.02 -12.09 1.37
CA ILE A 188 -0.60 -13.13 0.50
C ILE A 188 -0.54 -12.73 -0.99
N THR A 189 -0.82 -11.47 -1.31
CA THR A 189 -0.81 -10.98 -2.69
C THR A 189 0.58 -11.05 -3.32
N TRP A 190 1.63 -10.66 -2.60
CA TRP A 190 2.96 -10.47 -3.17
C TRP A 190 4.00 -11.52 -2.75
N LYS A 191 3.65 -12.46 -1.86
CA LYS A 191 4.58 -13.42 -1.26
C LYS A 191 5.48 -14.09 -2.30
N ASP A 192 4.87 -14.78 -3.25
CA ASP A 192 5.61 -15.55 -4.26
C ASP A 192 5.87 -14.78 -5.57
N ILE A 193 5.56 -13.49 -5.59
CA ILE A 193 5.81 -12.59 -6.73
C ILE A 193 7.04 -11.71 -6.46
N LEU A 194 7.12 -11.06 -5.29
CA LEU A 194 8.15 -10.05 -4.98
C LEU A 194 8.88 -10.33 -3.66
N ILE A 195 8.19 -10.83 -2.63
CA ILE A 195 8.74 -10.91 -1.27
C ILE A 195 9.72 -12.08 -1.14
N ASP A 196 9.31 -13.30 -1.51
CA ASP A 196 10.14 -14.51 -1.41
C ASP A 196 11.32 -14.47 -2.40
N GLN A 197 11.23 -13.66 -3.45
CA GLN A 197 12.32 -13.38 -4.38
C GLN A 197 13.35 -12.39 -3.82
N GLY A 198 13.03 -11.72 -2.70
CA GLY A 198 13.85 -10.66 -2.11
C GLY A 198 13.91 -9.38 -2.97
N GLU A 199 12.96 -9.19 -3.89
CA GLU A 199 12.96 -8.06 -4.81
C GLU A 199 12.47 -6.77 -4.14
N VAL A 200 11.42 -6.87 -3.32
CA VAL A 200 10.83 -5.71 -2.63
C VAL A 200 10.44 -6.09 -1.21
N THR A 201 10.94 -5.33 -0.24
CA THR A 201 10.57 -5.46 1.18
C THR A 201 9.34 -4.59 1.47
N PRO A 202 8.23 -5.17 1.98
CA PRO A 202 7.07 -4.40 2.41
C PRO A 202 7.40 -3.42 3.54
N LEU A 203 6.75 -2.26 3.53
CA LEU A 203 6.90 -1.21 4.54
C LEU A 203 5.58 -0.89 5.23
N PHE A 204 5.56 -0.97 6.55
CA PHE A 204 4.47 -0.48 7.38
C PHE A 204 4.49 1.04 7.51
N VAL A 205 3.38 1.69 7.16
CA VAL A 205 3.25 3.15 7.20
C VAL A 205 2.01 3.56 8.00
N GLU A 206 2.23 4.24 9.12
CA GLU A 206 1.15 4.67 10.04
C GLU A 206 0.09 5.55 9.35
N HIS A 207 0.48 6.34 8.35
CA HIS A 207 -0.43 7.21 7.60
C HIS A 207 -1.37 6.46 6.64
N MET A 208 -1.28 5.13 6.54
CA MET A 208 -2.13 4.29 5.69
C MET A 208 -3.25 3.56 6.44
N ARG A 209 -3.46 3.85 7.72
CA ARG A 209 -4.59 3.36 8.52
C ARG A 209 -5.94 3.75 7.92
N GLU A 210 -6.98 3.07 8.39
CA GLU A 210 -8.40 3.33 8.06
C GLU A 210 -8.83 4.73 8.52
N VAL A 211 -9.90 4.88 9.27
CA VAL A 211 -10.21 6.13 9.96
C VAL A 211 -9.52 6.08 11.32
N MET A 212 -8.71 7.08 11.66
CA MET A 212 -8.07 7.10 12.97
C MET A 212 -9.07 7.51 14.04
N GLY A 213 -9.05 6.78 15.16
CA GLY A 213 -9.92 7.05 16.29
C GLY A 213 -11.28 6.37 16.17
N VAL A 214 -12.30 6.98 16.75
CA VAL A 214 -13.61 6.38 17.02
C VAL A 214 -14.62 6.63 15.92
N HIS A 215 -15.79 5.97 15.89
CA HIS A 215 -16.91 6.43 15.04
C HIS A 215 -17.81 7.36 15.88
N THR A 216 -17.80 8.66 15.63
CA THR A 216 -18.79 9.59 16.20
C THR A 216 -20.08 9.46 15.39
N CYS A 217 -21.06 8.68 15.86
CA CYS A 217 -22.42 8.79 15.34
C CYS A 217 -23.00 10.16 15.69
N ALA A 218 -23.31 10.97 14.67
CA ALA A 218 -23.92 12.29 14.82
C ALA A 218 -25.30 12.27 15.52
N LEU A 219 -25.91 11.10 15.73
CA LEU A 219 -27.22 10.96 16.36
C LEU A 219 -27.21 11.14 17.89
N PHE A 220 -26.05 11.06 18.56
CA PHE A 220 -26.01 11.13 20.03
C PHE A 220 -24.96 12.06 20.64
N GLY A 221 -24.15 12.78 19.86
CA GLY A 221 -23.15 13.71 20.41
C GLY A 221 -22.08 13.04 21.30
N THR A 222 -22.02 11.72 21.30
CA THR A 222 -21.03 10.91 22.00
C THR A 222 -20.07 10.31 20.97
N ALA A 223 -18.79 10.62 21.11
CA ALA A 223 -17.72 9.93 20.39
C ALA A 223 -17.62 8.48 20.93
N THR A 224 -17.63 7.48 20.06
CA THR A 224 -17.76 6.06 20.47
C THR A 224 -16.74 5.15 19.78
N PRO A 225 -15.80 4.51 20.52
CA PRO A 225 -14.62 3.80 19.99
C PRO A 225 -14.85 2.83 18.83
N LEU A 226 -13.96 2.83 17.83
CA LEU A 226 -13.82 1.72 16.88
C LEU A 226 -12.72 0.80 17.40
N SER A 227 -13.09 -0.31 18.04
CA SER A 227 -12.15 -1.28 18.61
C SER A 227 -11.27 -1.93 17.53
N SER A 228 -11.82 -2.09 16.31
CA SER A 228 -11.15 -2.77 15.20
C SER A 228 -10.01 -1.99 14.56
N ASP A 229 -9.89 -0.70 14.85
CA ASP A 229 -8.88 0.20 14.27
C ASP A 229 -7.75 0.52 15.24
N GLN A 230 -7.76 -0.09 16.43
CA GLN A 230 -6.63 -0.12 17.33
C GLN A 230 -5.59 -1.11 16.81
N ARG A 231 -4.38 -0.61 16.52
CA ARG A 231 -3.26 -1.39 15.97
C ARG A 231 -2.61 -2.28 17.02
N SER A 232 -2.24 -3.50 16.63
CA SER A 232 -1.34 -4.37 17.40
C SER A 232 0.02 -3.71 17.67
N THR A 233 0.74 -4.11 18.71
CA THR A 233 2.04 -3.48 19.03
C THR A 233 3.09 -3.74 17.95
N LYS A 234 4.13 -2.89 17.89
CA LYS A 234 5.22 -3.06 16.93
C LYS A 234 5.91 -4.42 17.10
N THR A 235 6.19 -4.83 18.33
CA THR A 235 6.76 -6.16 18.63
C THR A 235 5.86 -7.29 18.11
N HIS A 236 4.53 -7.15 18.21
CA HIS A 236 3.60 -8.14 17.65
C HIS A 236 3.69 -8.19 16.12
N LEU A 237 3.68 -7.03 15.45
CA LEU A 237 3.80 -6.94 14.00
C LEU A 237 5.12 -7.49 13.49
N GLU A 238 6.25 -7.20 14.16
CA GLU A 238 7.57 -7.79 13.84
C GLU A 238 7.56 -9.31 13.91
N LYS A 239 6.88 -9.87 14.91
CA LYS A 239 6.78 -11.33 15.09
C LYS A 239 5.91 -11.99 14.03
N VAL A 240 4.78 -11.38 13.66
CA VAL A 240 3.82 -11.94 12.71
C VAL A 240 4.25 -11.73 11.26
N PHE A 241 4.89 -10.60 10.97
CA PHE A 241 5.34 -10.19 9.64
C PHE A 241 6.85 -9.91 9.62
N PRO A 242 7.70 -10.94 9.76
CA PRO A 242 9.16 -10.77 9.85
C PRO A 242 9.78 -10.22 8.56
N ASP A 243 9.10 -10.39 7.42
CA ASP A 243 9.56 -9.89 6.12
C ASP A 243 9.25 -8.40 5.92
N PHE A 244 8.55 -7.75 6.86
CA PHE A 244 8.15 -6.35 6.76
C PHE A 244 9.12 -5.46 7.53
N THR A 245 9.27 -4.23 7.03
CA THR A 245 10.00 -3.16 7.71
C THR A 245 9.04 -2.07 8.18
N PHE A 246 9.52 -1.19 9.06
CA PHE A 246 8.73 -0.13 9.66
C PHE A 246 9.21 1.23 9.19
N ASP A 247 8.26 2.09 8.84
CA ASP A 247 8.54 3.48 8.56
C ASP A 247 8.97 4.22 9.82
N VAL A 248 10.11 4.91 9.78
CA VAL A 248 10.70 5.55 10.96
C VAL A 248 10.25 7.02 11.06
N PRO A 249 9.80 7.50 12.23
CA PRO A 249 9.63 6.76 13.50
C PRO A 249 8.35 5.89 13.54
N PHE A 250 8.41 4.78 14.29
CA PHE A 250 7.28 3.88 14.53
C PHE A 250 7.17 3.54 16.03
N SER A 251 6.03 3.85 16.66
CA SER A 251 5.83 3.65 18.10
C SER A 251 5.53 2.19 18.46
N GLU A 252 5.96 1.75 19.66
CA GLU A 252 5.64 0.37 20.13
C GLU A 252 4.14 0.17 20.28
N HIS A 253 3.50 1.04 21.05
CA HIS A 253 2.06 1.07 21.26
C HIS A 253 1.37 2.01 20.27
N ASP A 254 0.08 1.80 20.08
CA ASP A 254 -0.74 2.65 19.23
C ASP A 254 -1.01 4.00 19.89
N GLN A 255 -0.30 5.04 19.47
CA GLN A 255 -0.46 6.41 19.97
C GLN A 255 -1.43 7.25 19.12
N LEU A 256 -1.82 6.74 17.95
CA LEU A 256 -2.69 7.46 17.00
C LEU A 256 -4.16 7.10 17.15
N TRP A 257 -4.45 5.95 17.77
CA TRP A 257 -5.79 5.58 18.16
C TRP A 257 -6.20 6.27 19.45
N SER A 258 -7.42 6.79 19.48
CA SER A 258 -8.02 7.45 20.64
C SER A 258 -9.45 6.94 20.83
N PRO A 259 -9.91 6.69 22.07
CA PRO A 259 -11.29 6.31 22.37
C PRO A 259 -12.27 7.50 22.42
N ASP A 260 -11.79 8.74 22.28
CA ASP A 260 -12.61 9.94 22.47
C ASP A 260 -12.68 10.85 21.24
N TRP A 261 -11.98 10.50 20.16
CA TRP A 261 -11.82 11.36 18.99
C TRP A 261 -11.93 10.57 17.70
N GLN A 262 -12.61 11.10 16.68
CA GLN A 262 -12.66 10.58 15.32
C GLN A 262 -11.96 11.54 14.35
N GLU A 263 -11.15 10.99 13.47
CA GLU A 263 -10.64 11.69 12.31
C GLU A 263 -11.77 12.07 11.34
N SER A 264 -11.94 13.37 11.09
CA SER A 264 -12.90 13.85 10.09
C SER A 264 -12.46 13.50 8.66
N PRO A 265 -13.39 13.48 7.68
CA PRO A 265 -13.03 13.25 6.28
C PRO A 265 -11.94 14.22 5.74
N GLN A 266 -11.92 15.46 6.23
CA GLN A 266 -10.93 16.48 5.88
C GLN A 266 -9.57 16.20 6.54
N GLN A 267 -9.56 15.78 7.81
CA GLN A 267 -8.33 15.39 8.50
C GLN A 267 -7.71 14.14 7.85
N GLN A 268 -8.54 13.17 7.47
CA GLN A 268 -8.10 11.99 6.74
C GLN A 268 -7.50 12.37 5.38
N ALA A 269 -8.13 13.29 4.64
CA ALA A 269 -7.58 13.80 3.39
C ALA A 269 -6.23 14.50 3.61
N LEU A 270 -6.09 15.33 4.65
CA LEU A 270 -4.82 15.98 4.99
C LEU A 270 -3.72 14.96 5.32
N ARG A 271 -4.03 13.92 6.10
CA ARG A 271 -3.09 12.83 6.41
C ARG A 271 -2.63 12.11 5.14
N VAL A 272 -3.54 11.80 4.23
CA VAL A 272 -3.20 11.16 2.95
C VAL A 272 -2.40 12.12 2.05
N GLN A 273 -2.69 13.42 2.07
CA GLN A 273 -1.89 14.42 1.36
C GLN A 273 -0.46 14.50 1.92
N GLN A 274 -0.28 14.47 3.24
CA GLN A 274 1.05 14.44 3.87
C GLN A 274 1.84 13.18 3.49
N LEU A 275 1.17 12.02 3.42
CA LEU A 275 1.76 10.79 2.92
C LEU A 275 2.21 10.94 1.45
N LEU A 276 1.36 11.47 0.57
CA LEU A 276 1.72 11.71 -0.82
C LEU A 276 2.87 12.72 -0.93
N ASN A 277 2.91 13.77 -0.11
CA ASN A 277 4.00 14.76 -0.10
C ASN A 277 5.32 14.05 0.16
N ARG A 278 5.35 13.15 1.17
CA ARG A 278 6.52 12.36 1.51
C ARG A 278 6.92 11.40 0.40
N ILE A 279 5.97 10.68 -0.21
CA ILE A 279 6.24 9.73 -1.30
C ILE A 279 6.85 10.46 -2.50
N PHE A 280 6.29 11.61 -2.91
CA PHE A 280 6.84 12.38 -4.03
C PHE A 280 8.16 13.07 -3.69
N ALA A 281 8.41 13.42 -2.42
CA ALA A 281 9.66 14.04 -2.01
C ALA A 281 10.83 13.06 -1.85
N LEU A 282 10.58 11.81 -1.45
CA LEU A 282 11.65 10.90 -1.00
C LEU A 282 11.82 9.65 -1.87
N ASP A 283 10.77 9.25 -2.60
CA ASP A 283 10.78 7.97 -3.31
C ASP A 283 10.82 8.21 -4.82
N SER A 284 11.88 7.78 -5.50
CA SER A 284 11.96 7.92 -6.95
C SER A 284 11.17 6.85 -7.71
N SER A 285 10.57 5.85 -7.05
CA SER A 285 9.85 4.79 -7.74
C SER A 285 8.65 5.33 -8.54
N GLN A 286 8.39 4.71 -9.70
CA GLN A 286 7.28 5.03 -10.58
C GLN A 286 6.04 4.17 -10.29
N TYR A 287 6.23 2.90 -9.95
CA TYR A 287 5.14 1.94 -9.69
C TYR A 287 5.13 1.53 -8.21
N MET A 288 3.99 1.68 -7.55
CA MET A 288 3.85 1.41 -6.11
C MET A 288 2.56 0.66 -5.84
N SER A 289 2.57 -0.28 -4.90
CA SER A 289 1.35 -0.88 -4.35
C SER A 289 1.11 -0.37 -2.95
N ILE A 290 -0.14 0.00 -2.65
CA ILE A 290 -0.59 0.39 -1.32
C ILE A 290 -1.73 -0.54 -0.93
N THR A 291 -1.55 -1.36 0.10
CA THR A 291 -2.64 -2.17 0.67
C THR A 291 -3.13 -1.54 1.97
N ALA A 292 -4.39 -1.13 1.97
CA ALA A 292 -5.00 -0.35 3.04
C ALA A 292 -6.51 -0.66 3.16
N HIS A 293 -7.32 0.37 3.42
CA HIS A 293 -8.71 0.25 3.83
C HIS A 293 -9.64 1.16 3.02
N GLY A 294 -10.95 1.00 3.20
CA GLY A 294 -11.94 1.68 2.38
C GLY A 294 -11.95 3.20 2.58
N GLY A 295 -11.88 3.66 3.82
CA GLY A 295 -11.78 5.09 4.17
C GLY A 295 -10.47 5.71 3.69
N PHE A 296 -9.33 5.03 3.86
CA PHE A 296 -8.04 5.49 3.30
C PHE A 296 -8.12 5.70 1.78
N ILE A 297 -8.63 4.71 1.03
CA ILE A 297 -8.75 4.78 -0.42
C ILE A 297 -9.69 5.92 -0.84
N ASN A 298 -10.82 6.08 -0.14
CA ASN A 298 -11.73 7.21 -0.38
C ASN A 298 -11.07 8.57 -0.11
N ALA A 299 -10.24 8.68 0.93
CA ALA A 299 -9.47 9.89 1.21
C ALA A 299 -8.42 10.14 0.12
N PHE A 300 -7.73 9.09 -0.35
CA PHE A 300 -6.83 9.18 -1.49
C PHE A 300 -7.53 9.74 -2.73
N PHE A 301 -8.71 9.21 -3.08
CA PHE A 301 -9.49 9.72 -4.20
C PHE A 301 -9.83 11.19 -4.06
N ARG A 302 -10.22 11.65 -2.86
CA ARG A 302 -10.49 13.07 -2.59
C ARG A 302 -9.26 13.94 -2.82
N VAL A 303 -8.08 13.50 -2.37
CA VAL A 303 -6.83 14.28 -2.48
C VAL A 303 -6.39 14.45 -3.94
N VAL A 304 -6.53 13.40 -4.76
CA VAL A 304 -6.08 13.43 -6.16
C VAL A 304 -7.19 13.81 -7.15
N GLY A 305 -8.40 14.12 -6.68
CA GLY A 305 -9.55 14.44 -7.54
C GLY A 305 -10.05 13.26 -8.38
N HIS A 306 -9.85 12.02 -7.92
CA HIS A 306 -10.37 10.82 -8.58
C HIS A 306 -11.88 10.65 -8.31
N PRO A 307 -12.70 10.16 -9.27
CA PRO A 307 -14.10 9.81 -9.02
C PRO A 307 -14.25 8.84 -7.85
N LYS A 308 -15.34 8.94 -7.10
CA LYS A 308 -15.59 7.98 -6.01
C LYS A 308 -15.93 6.62 -6.61
N VAL A 309 -15.22 5.58 -6.16
CA VAL A 309 -15.44 4.18 -6.56
C VAL A 309 -15.50 3.28 -5.32
N LYS A 310 -16.43 2.34 -5.29
CA LYS A 310 -16.63 1.39 -4.21
C LYS A 310 -15.66 0.25 -4.39
N VAL A 311 -14.65 0.25 -3.54
CA VAL A 311 -13.68 -0.85 -3.50
C VAL A 311 -14.16 -1.90 -2.50
N SER A 312 -14.61 -3.04 -3.01
CA SER A 312 -14.97 -4.21 -2.19
C SER A 312 -13.74 -4.80 -1.47
N PRO A 313 -13.89 -5.54 -0.37
CA PRO A 313 -12.78 -6.25 0.25
C PRO A 313 -12.08 -7.17 -0.77
N GLY A 314 -10.76 -7.13 -0.84
CA GLY A 314 -9.97 -7.80 -1.88
C GLY A 314 -10.01 -7.13 -3.26
N GLY A 315 -10.56 -5.91 -3.36
CA GLY A 315 -10.58 -5.13 -4.59
C GLY A 315 -9.29 -4.34 -4.82
N ILE A 316 -9.01 -4.04 -6.09
CA ILE A 316 -7.86 -3.25 -6.54
C ILE A 316 -8.30 -2.12 -7.48
N VAL A 317 -7.71 -0.93 -7.32
CA VAL A 317 -7.90 0.22 -8.18
C VAL A 317 -6.53 0.83 -8.53
N PRO A 318 -6.01 0.59 -9.74
CA PRO A 318 -4.85 1.29 -10.24
C PRO A 318 -5.18 2.75 -10.58
N ILE A 319 -4.29 3.68 -10.22
CA ILE A 319 -4.43 5.10 -10.54
C ILE A 319 -3.08 5.65 -11.01
N VAL A 320 -3.10 6.44 -12.09
CA VAL A 320 -1.97 7.29 -12.47
C VAL A 320 -2.18 8.66 -11.81
N VAL A 321 -1.22 9.11 -11.00
CA VAL A 321 -1.27 10.39 -10.29
C VAL A 321 -0.17 11.30 -10.82
N LYS A 322 -0.57 12.47 -11.30
CA LYS A 322 0.31 13.60 -11.56
C LYS A 322 0.47 14.40 -10.27
N ALA A 323 1.71 14.70 -9.90
CA ALA A 323 2.01 15.71 -8.89
C ALA A 323 2.74 16.88 -9.55
N VAL A 324 2.49 18.08 -9.07
CA VAL A 324 3.20 19.30 -9.49
C VAL A 324 3.62 20.12 -8.29
N GLU A 325 4.79 20.74 -8.38
CA GLU A 325 5.23 21.81 -7.49
C GLU A 325 4.91 23.16 -8.15
N TRP A 326 4.18 24.01 -7.44
CA TRP A 326 3.90 25.38 -7.86
C TRP A 326 5.22 26.14 -7.89
N VAL A 327 5.65 26.53 -9.09
CA VAL A 327 6.76 27.45 -9.29
C VAL A 327 6.16 28.84 -9.54
N SER A 328 6.44 29.77 -8.63
CA SER A 328 6.06 31.19 -8.75
C SER A 328 6.78 31.89 -9.89
#